data_AF-A0A813MAY2-F1
#
_entry.id   AF-A0A813MAY2-F1
#
_cell.length_a   1.000
_cell.length_b   1.000
_cell.length_c   1.000
_cell.angle_alpha   90.00
_cell.angle_beta   90.00
_cell.angle_gamma   90.00
#
_symmetry.space_group_name_H-M   'P 1'
#
loop_
_entity.id
_entity.type
_entity.pdbx_description
1 polymer ?
#
loop_
_entity_poly.entity_id
_entity_poly.type
_entity_poly.pdbx_seq_one_letter_code
_entity_poly.pdbx_strand_id
1 'polypeptide(L)'
;MVIEAFQLLVETCPNDNLILELVTYFKSTWINGNYCLEIWNHALTIGPRTNNHSEGFHSKINKMCGHAHPNFFKFIDIFQTVEATYSVSYERRLNGEGPPKRRKCDIERDEKIRLNVNKLMMGDISLDSFLNTLIN
;
A
#
# COMPACT_ATOMS: atom_id res chain seq x y z
N MET A 1 1.77 -20.32 13.24
CA MET A 1 2.40 -18.99 13.22
C MET A 1 1.40 -17.83 13.23
N VAL A 2 0.61 -17.58 12.17
CA VAL A 2 -0.34 -16.44 12.14
C VAL A 2 -1.53 -16.63 13.08
N ILE A 3 -2.14 -17.82 13.09
CA ILE A 3 -3.28 -18.14 13.97
C ILE A 3 -2.86 -18.06 15.46
N GLU A 4 -1.71 -18.63 15.81
CA GLU A 4 -1.16 -18.62 17.18
C GLU A 4 -0.87 -17.20 17.65
N ALA A 5 -0.23 -16.37 16.80
CA ALA A 5 0.05 -14.98 17.13
C ALA A 5 -1.24 -14.16 17.30
N PHE A 6 -2.24 -14.39 16.44
CA PHE A 6 -3.54 -13.75 16.57
C PHE A 6 -4.27 -14.19 17.84
N GLN A 7 -4.17 -15.47 18.21
CA GLN A 7 -4.77 -15.99 19.43
C GLN A 7 -4.12 -15.41 20.69
N LEU A 8 -2.79 -15.31 20.71
CA LEU A 8 -2.07 -14.60 21.77
C LEU A 8 -2.52 -13.13 21.88
N LEU A 9 -2.75 -12.46 20.76
CA LEU A 9 -3.22 -11.07 20.72
C LEU A 9 -4.64 -10.96 21.31
N VAL A 10 -5.53 -11.90 20.98
CA VAL A 10 -6.88 -11.95 21.56
C VAL A 10 -6.85 -12.19 23.07
N GLU A 11 -5.97 -13.08 23.54
CA GLU A 11 -5.81 -13.41 24.97
C GLU A 11 -5.20 -12.27 25.80
N THR A 12 -4.40 -11.40 25.16
CA THR A 12 -3.72 -10.27 25.82
C THR A 12 -4.47 -8.94 25.68
N CYS A 13 -5.50 -8.89 24.82
CA CYS A 13 -6.29 -7.69 24.60
C CYS A 13 -7.23 -7.38 25.78
N PRO A 14 -7.47 -6.08 26.08
CA PRO A 14 -8.49 -5.68 27.04
C PRO A 14 -9.87 -6.21 26.66
N ASN A 15 -10.66 -6.59 27.67
CA ASN A 15 -12.07 -6.96 27.51
C ASN A 15 -12.93 -5.71 27.24
N ASP A 16 -12.88 -5.23 26.01
CA ASP A 16 -13.67 -4.13 25.48
C ASP A 16 -14.59 -4.61 24.35
N ASN A 17 -15.82 -4.10 24.30
CA ASN A 17 -16.82 -4.55 23.32
C ASN A 17 -16.42 -4.24 21.87
N LEU A 18 -15.79 -3.09 21.60
CA LEU A 18 -15.34 -2.75 20.25
C LEU A 18 -14.19 -3.66 19.81
N ILE A 19 -13.29 -4.01 20.75
CA ILE A 19 -12.21 -4.96 20.48
C ILE A 19 -12.80 -6.34 20.21
N LEU A 20 -13.81 -6.78 20.96
CA LEU A 20 -14.46 -8.08 20.75
C LEU A 20 -15.20 -8.15 19.40
N GLU A 21 -15.89 -7.08 19.02
CA GLU A 21 -16.53 -6.96 17.70
C GLU A 21 -15.50 -7.02 16.57
N LEU A 22 -14.39 -6.30 16.70
CA LEU A 22 -13.28 -6.33 15.75
C LEU A 22 -12.67 -7.73 15.63
N VAL A 23 -12.42 -8.40 16.76
CA VAL A 23 -11.89 -9.77 16.80
C VAL A 23 -12.87 -10.73 16.12
N THR A 24 -14.16 -10.58 16.35
CA THR A 24 -15.21 -11.42 15.75
C THR A 24 -15.27 -11.24 14.24
N TYR A 25 -15.28 -9.98 13.78
CA TYR A 25 -15.21 -9.66 12.35
C TYR A 25 -13.94 -10.24 11.72
N PHE A 26 -12.79 -10.08 12.37
CA PHE A 26 -11.52 -10.55 11.84
C PHE A 26 -11.48 -12.08 11.74
N LYS A 27 -11.91 -12.78 12.78
CA LYS A 27 -12.01 -14.25 12.79
C LYS A 27 -12.90 -14.77 11.68
N SER A 28 -14.10 -14.20 11.53
CA SER A 28 -15.09 -14.67 10.56
C SER A 28 -14.73 -14.35 9.11
N THR A 29 -14.17 -13.16 8.86
CA THR A 29 -13.84 -12.71 7.50
C THR A 29 -12.54 -13.31 7.02
N TRP A 30 -11.54 -13.33 7.90
CA TRP A 30 -10.16 -13.56 7.51
C TRP A 30 -9.71 -14.95 7.96
N ILE A 31 -9.77 -15.30 9.26
CA ILE A 31 -9.25 -16.60 9.74
C ILE A 31 -10.08 -17.79 9.24
N ASN A 32 -11.41 -17.69 9.36
CA ASN A 32 -12.37 -18.75 9.01
C ASN A 32 -13.14 -18.45 7.71
N GLY A 33 -12.80 -17.35 7.03
CA GLY A 33 -13.50 -16.91 5.84
C GLY A 33 -12.94 -17.55 4.57
N ASN A 34 -13.21 -16.91 3.43
CA ASN A 34 -12.88 -17.46 2.11
C ASN A 34 -11.47 -17.10 1.61
N TYR A 35 -10.65 -16.44 2.43
CA TYR A 35 -9.32 -15.97 2.02
C TYR A 35 -8.25 -16.91 2.55
N CYS A 36 -7.46 -17.50 1.65
CA CYS A 36 -6.31 -18.35 1.97
C CYS A 36 -5.33 -17.62 2.90
N LEU A 37 -4.89 -18.22 4.01
CA LEU A 37 -3.89 -17.61 4.89
C LEU A 37 -2.54 -17.44 4.18
N GLU A 38 -2.26 -18.28 3.20
CA GLU A 38 -1.07 -18.31 2.37
C GLU A 38 -0.92 -17.03 1.53
N ILE A 39 -2.02 -16.34 1.21
CA ILE A 39 -1.98 -15.05 0.49
C ILE A 39 -1.76 -13.85 1.41
N TRP A 40 -1.74 -14.04 2.74
CA TRP A 40 -1.58 -12.93 3.70
C TRP A 40 -0.12 -12.55 3.88
N ASN A 41 0.77 -13.53 3.71
CA ASN A 41 2.18 -13.33 3.92
C ASN A 41 2.86 -12.89 2.62
N HIS A 42 3.13 -11.58 2.53
CA HIS A 42 3.90 -10.97 1.45
C HIS A 42 5.42 -10.96 1.68
N ALA A 43 5.95 -11.69 2.68
CA ALA A 43 7.37 -11.69 3.01
C ALA A 43 8.28 -12.08 1.83
N LEU A 44 7.73 -12.80 0.84
CA LEU A 44 8.44 -13.22 -0.37
C LEU A 44 7.93 -12.53 -1.64
N THR A 45 6.99 -11.59 -1.55
CA THR A 45 6.46 -10.89 -2.73
C THR A 45 7.43 -9.79 -3.18
N ILE A 46 7.97 -9.96 -4.40
CA ILE A 46 8.77 -8.93 -5.09
C ILE A 46 7.82 -8.14 -5.99
N GLY A 47 7.33 -7.01 -5.50
CA GLY A 47 6.41 -6.13 -6.23
C GLY A 47 5.75 -5.08 -5.32
N PRO A 48 4.88 -4.21 -5.86
CA PRO A 48 4.12 -3.25 -5.08
C PRO A 48 3.27 -3.97 -4.03
N ARG A 49 3.49 -3.65 -2.75
CA ARG A 49 2.92 -4.36 -1.59
C ARG A 49 1.57 -3.79 -1.13
N THR A 50 1.15 -2.68 -1.73
CA THR A 50 -0.02 -1.91 -1.32
C THR A 50 -0.87 -1.54 -2.53
N ASN A 51 -2.13 -1.20 -2.26
CA ASN A 51 -3.08 -0.65 -3.23
C ASN A 51 -2.66 0.74 -3.79
N ASN A 52 -1.46 1.25 -3.49
CA ASN A 52 -0.97 2.56 -3.92
C ASN A 52 -1.12 2.82 -5.43
N HIS A 53 -1.00 1.79 -6.27
CA HIS A 53 -1.20 1.93 -7.71
C HIS A 53 -2.67 2.23 -8.03
N SER A 54 -3.59 1.46 -7.45
CA SER A 54 -5.03 1.67 -7.58
C SER A 54 -5.46 2.99 -6.94
N GLU A 55 -4.96 3.34 -5.75
CA GLU A 55 -5.21 4.62 -5.09
C GLU A 55 -4.68 5.79 -5.91
N GLY A 56 -3.47 5.67 -6.47
CA GLY A 56 -2.87 6.68 -7.34
C GLY A 56 -3.67 6.87 -8.63
N PHE A 57 -4.16 5.77 -9.22
CA PHE A 57 -5.04 5.80 -10.38
C PHE A 57 -6.37 6.50 -10.05
N HIS A 58 -7.05 6.09 -8.97
CA HIS A 58 -8.29 6.72 -8.52
C HIS A 58 -8.08 8.20 -8.17
N SER A 59 -6.98 8.56 -7.51
CA SER A 59 -6.63 9.94 -7.19
C SER A 59 -6.47 10.79 -8.46
N LYS A 60 -5.81 10.25 -9.50
CA LYS A 60 -5.68 10.92 -10.79
C LYS A 60 -7.05 11.14 -11.44
N ILE A 61 -7.89 10.10 -11.51
CA ILE A 61 -9.24 10.20 -12.08
C ILE A 61 -10.08 11.22 -11.33
N ASN A 62 -10.11 11.16 -9.99
CA ASN A 62 -10.86 12.09 -9.15
C ASN A 62 -10.43 13.55 -9.38
N LYS A 63 -9.13 13.81 -9.52
CA LYS A 63 -8.61 15.15 -9.87
C LYS A 63 -9.06 15.62 -11.26
N MET A 64 -9.12 14.70 -12.23
CA MET A 64 -9.61 15.02 -13.59
C MET A 64 -11.13 15.24 -13.63
N CYS A 65 -11.89 14.53 -12.79
CA CYS A 65 -13.33 14.71 -12.66
C CYS A 65 -13.70 16.09 -12.09
N GLY A 66 -12.91 16.63 -11.14
CA GLY A 66 -13.11 17.95 -10.54
C GLY A 66 -14.30 18.06 -9.57
N HIS A 67 -15.20 17.08 -9.54
CA HIS A 67 -16.37 17.00 -8.66
C HIS A 67 -16.83 15.53 -8.52
N ALA A 68 -17.57 15.23 -7.44
CA ALA A 68 -17.90 13.85 -7.02
C ALA A 68 -18.72 13.04 -8.05
N HIS A 69 -19.56 13.70 -8.84
CA HIS A 69 -20.48 13.04 -9.77
C HIS A 69 -20.41 13.69 -11.17
N PRO A 70 -19.41 13.35 -12.00
CA PRO A 70 -19.37 13.80 -13.38
C PRO A 70 -20.54 13.21 -14.17
N ASN A 71 -21.05 13.94 -15.15
CA ASN A 71 -22.01 13.37 -16.10
C ASN A 71 -21.33 12.27 -16.96
N PHE A 72 -22.14 11.39 -17.54
CA PHE A 72 -21.65 10.24 -18.28
C PHE A 72 -20.69 10.60 -19.43
N PHE A 73 -21.01 11.64 -20.21
CA PHE A 73 -20.14 12.07 -21.32
C PHE A 73 -18.79 12.58 -20.82
N LYS A 74 -18.80 13.39 -19.76
CA LYS A 74 -17.57 13.88 -19.13
C LYS A 74 -16.71 12.74 -18.58
N PHE A 75 -17.36 11.71 -18.02
CA PHE A 75 -16.68 10.51 -17.56
C PHE A 75 -16.00 9.77 -18.71
N ILE A 76 -16.68 9.59 -19.85
CA ILE A 76 -16.09 8.98 -21.05
C ILE A 76 -14.88 9.78 -21.57
N ASP A 77 -15.00 11.11 -21.67
CA ASP A 77 -13.90 11.98 -22.13
C ASP A 77 -12.65 11.83 -21.24
N ILE A 78 -12.85 11.75 -19.92
CA ILE A 78 -11.78 11.54 -18.95
C ILE A 78 -11.11 10.19 -19.19
N PHE A 79 -11.89 9.11 -19.36
CA PHE A 79 -11.34 7.78 -19.59
C PHE A 79 -10.57 7.68 -20.91
N GLN A 80 -11.08 8.27 -22.00
CA GLN A 80 -10.37 8.34 -23.28
C GLN A 80 -9.03 9.08 -23.12
N THR A 81 -9.03 10.21 -22.39
CA THR A 81 -7.79 10.97 -22.12
C THR A 81 -6.79 10.17 -21.29
N VAL A 82 -7.29 9.46 -20.28
CA VAL A 82 -6.46 8.62 -19.41
C VAL A 82 -5.84 7.47 -20.21
N GLU A 83 -6.64 6.75 -21.00
CA GLU A 83 -6.19 5.66 -21.87
C GLU A 83 -5.11 6.15 -22.84
N ALA A 84 -5.36 7.23 -23.58
CA ALA A 84 -4.38 7.79 -24.52
C ALA A 84 -3.04 8.14 -23.83
N THR A 85 -3.10 8.68 -22.61
CA THR A 85 -1.89 9.00 -21.82
C THR A 85 -1.11 7.75 -21.43
N TYR A 86 -1.82 6.68 -21.02
CA TYR A 86 -1.20 5.42 -20.64
C TYR A 86 -0.63 4.69 -21.86
N SER A 87 -1.33 4.69 -22.98
CA SER A 87 -0.87 4.09 -24.24
C SER A 87 0.42 4.75 -24.73
N VAL A 88 0.52 6.08 -24.72
CA VAL A 88 1.78 6.79 -25.01
C VAL A 88 2.90 6.40 -24.03
N SER A 89 2.59 6.31 -22.74
CA SER A 89 3.59 5.95 -21.72
C SER A 89 4.07 4.50 -21.87
N TYR A 90 3.18 3.60 -22.31
CA TYR A 90 3.47 2.20 -22.57
C TYR A 90 4.37 2.04 -23.80
N GLU A 91 4.06 2.72 -24.90
CA GLU A 91 4.91 2.72 -26.11
C GLU A 91 6.32 3.26 -25.82
N ARG A 92 6.43 4.34 -25.04
CA ARG A 92 7.73 4.85 -24.58
C ARG A 92 8.54 3.80 -23.83
N ARG A 93 7.88 3.00 -22.97
CA ARG A 93 8.52 1.91 -22.23
C ARG A 93 8.99 0.79 -23.15
N LEU A 94 8.17 0.40 -24.13
CA LEU A 94 8.56 -0.58 -25.14
C LEU A 94 9.80 -0.12 -25.92
N ASN A 95 9.89 1.18 -26.19
CA ASN A 95 11.03 1.80 -26.85
C ASN A 95 12.26 2.01 -25.93
N GLY A 96 12.24 1.48 -24.71
CA GLY A 96 13.36 1.54 -23.77
C GLY A 96 13.51 2.87 -23.04
N GLU A 97 12.54 3.79 -23.16
CA GLU A 97 12.57 5.02 -22.36
C GLU A 97 12.35 4.70 -20.87
N GLY A 98 13.25 5.20 -20.03
CA GLY A 98 13.20 5.03 -18.59
C GLY A 98 12.02 5.76 -17.93
N PRO A 99 11.65 5.40 -16.69
CA PRO A 99 10.54 6.00 -15.97
C PRO A 99 10.65 7.52 -15.80
N PRO A 100 9.51 8.23 -15.69
CA PRO A 100 9.50 9.63 -15.30
C PRO A 100 10.41 9.83 -14.09
N LYS A 101 11.21 10.90 -14.13
CA LYS A 101 12.09 11.23 -13.02
C LYS A 101 11.24 11.39 -11.75
N ARG A 102 11.61 10.64 -10.71
CA ARG A 102 11.01 10.79 -9.39
C ARG A 102 11.39 12.13 -8.78
N ARG A 103 10.54 12.65 -7.90
CA ARG A 103 10.87 13.88 -7.16
C ARG A 103 12.06 13.62 -6.24
N LYS A 104 12.92 14.62 -6.09
CA LYS A 104 14.13 14.54 -5.28
C LYS A 104 13.83 14.12 -3.83
N CYS A 105 12.79 14.71 -3.22
CA CYS A 105 12.37 14.38 -1.85
C CYS A 105 11.95 12.91 -1.67
N ASP A 106 11.32 12.31 -2.68
CA ASP A 106 10.90 10.90 -2.62
C ASP A 106 12.13 9.98 -2.72
N ILE A 107 13.15 10.36 -3.51
CA ILE A 107 14.42 9.64 -3.60
C ILE A 107 15.21 9.75 -2.29
N GLU A 108 15.31 10.97 -1.73
CA GLU A 108 16.01 11.23 -0.47
C GLU A 108 15.37 10.47 0.70
N ARG A 109 14.03 10.41 0.74
CA ARG A 109 13.29 9.61 1.73
C ARG A 109 13.63 8.13 1.61
N ASP A 110 13.61 7.55 0.41
CA ASP A 110 13.92 6.14 0.20
C ASP A 110 15.36 5.81 0.61
N GLU A 111 16.32 6.67 0.28
CA GLU A 111 17.71 6.50 0.71
C GLU A 111 17.84 6.56 2.23
N LYS A 112 17.15 7.49 2.90
CA LYS A 112 17.13 7.56 4.37
C LYS A 112 16.58 6.27 4.98
N ILE A 113 15.48 5.75 4.44
CA ILE A 113 14.90 4.46 4.87
C ILE A 113 15.91 3.34 4.67
N ARG A 114 16.53 3.24 3.49
CA ARG A 114 17.52 2.20 3.17
C ARG A 114 18.71 2.22 4.13
N LEU A 115 19.25 3.40 4.43
CA LEU A 115 20.34 3.55 5.38
C LEU A 115 19.94 3.14 6.81
N ASN A 116 18.75 3.52 7.25
CA ASN A 116 18.25 3.16 8.57
C ASN A 116 17.94 1.65 8.70
N VAL A 117 17.46 1.01 7.63
CA VAL A 117 17.31 -0.46 7.59
C VAL A 117 18.66 -1.14 7.78
N ASN A 118 19.71 -0.69 7.09
CA ASN A 118 21.05 -1.26 7.24
C ASN A 118 21.57 -1.12 8.67
N LYS A 119 21.40 0.07 9.29
CA LYS A 119 21.78 0.30 10.69
C LYS A 119 21.02 -0.61 11.66
N LEU A 120 19.73 -0.82 11.43
CA LEU A 120 18.93 -1.73 12.25
C LEU A 120 19.43 -3.18 12.12
N MET A 121 19.76 -3.62 10.91
CA MET A 121 20.28 -4.96 10.66
C MET A 121 21.68 -5.18 11.26
N MET A 122 22.49 -4.12 11.35
CA MET A 122 23.80 -4.13 12.01
C MET A 122 23.72 -4.02 13.54
N GLY A 123 22.54 -3.70 14.09
CA GLY A 123 22.34 -3.48 15.52
C GLY A 123 22.75 -2.09 16.02
N ASP A 124 23.07 -1.16 15.12
CA ASP A 124 23.50 0.21 15.46
C ASP A 124 22.36 1.08 16.00
N ILE A 125 21.11 0.73 15.66
CA ILE A 125 19.91 1.40 16.14
C ILE A 125 18.90 0.37 16.64
N SER A 126 18.14 0.74 17.68
CA SER A 126 17.02 -0.06 18.15
C SER A 126 15.85 0.01 17.18
N LEU A 127 14.97 -1.00 17.22
CA LEU A 127 13.73 -1.01 16.45
C LEU A 127 12.86 0.24 16.74
N ASP A 128 12.79 0.66 17.99
CA ASP A 128 12.05 1.86 18.39
C ASP A 128 12.63 3.13 17.74
N SER A 129 13.95 3.27 17.75
CA SER A 129 14.64 4.38 17.08
C SER A 129 14.39 4.38 15.56
N PHE A 130 14.38 3.21 14.94
CA PHE A 130 14.02 3.05 13.53
C PHE A 130 12.57 3.50 13.26
N LEU A 131 11.60 3.01 14.03
CA LEU A 131 10.18 3.34 13.84
C LEU A 131 9.91 4.85 14.00
N ASN A 132 10.55 5.51 14.96
CA ASN A 132 10.45 6.95 15.15
C ASN A 132 10.98 7.77 13.96
N THR A 133 11.88 7.20 13.14
CA THR A 133 12.33 7.85 11.90
C THR A 133 11.37 7.73 10.72
N LEU A 134 10.34 6.86 10.81
CA LEU A 134 9.32 6.67 9.78
C LEU A 134 8.06 7.51 10.01
N ILE A 135 7.81 7.90 11.26
CA ILE A 135 6.61 8.64 11.68
C ILE A 135 6.77 10.17 11.46
N ASN A 136 8.00 10.65 11.29
CA ASN A 136 8.35 12.05 11.00
C ASN A 136 8.74 12.26 9.53
#